data_AF-A0A349NEU2-F1
#
_entry.id   AF-A0A349NEU2-F1
#
_cell.length_a   1.000
_cell.length_b   1.000
_cell.length_c   1.000
_cell.angle_alpha   90.00
_cell.angle_beta   90.00
_cell.angle_gamma   90.00
#
_symmetry.space_group_name_H-M   'P 1'
#
loop_
_entity.id
_entity.type
_entity.pdbx_description
1 polymer ?
#
loop_
_entity_poly.entity_id
_entity_poly.type
_entity_poly.pdbx_seq_one_letter_code
_entity_poly.pdbx_strand_id
1 'polypeptide(L)' 'MEVTITNDNFESYKNGELPLVVDLWATWCGPCRMVGPIISELANDYDGKIVVG' A
#
# COMPACT_ATOMS: atom_id res chain seq x y z
N MET A 1 1.54 8.12 -3.56
CA MET A 1 1.35 8.33 -2.10
C MET A 1 0.79 7.05 -1.47
N GLU A 2 1.16 6.74 -0.23
CA GLU A 2 0.66 5.58 0.52
C GLU A 2 -0.70 5.90 1.18
N VAL A 3 -1.65 4.95 1.15
CA VAL A 3 -2.97 5.07 1.79
C VAL A 3 -3.14 4.01 2.86
N THR A 4 -3.85 4.28 3.96
CA THR A 4 -4.14 3.24 4.94
C THR A 4 -5.37 2.43 4.51
N ILE A 5 -5.17 1.15 4.23
CA ILE A 5 -6.26 0.24 3.88
C ILE A 5 -6.94 -0.29 5.14
N THR A 6 -8.27 -0.17 5.17
CA THR A 6 -9.14 -0.71 6.22
C THR A 6 -10.27 -1.51 5.58
N ASN A 7 -11.02 -2.25 6.39
CA ASN A 7 -12.19 -2.99 5.90
C ASN A 7 -13.24 -2.08 5.23
N ASP A 8 -13.31 -0.81 5.65
CA ASP A 8 -14.31 0.14 5.16
C ASP A 8 -13.98 0.67 3.75
N ASN A 9 -12.71 0.72 3.38
CA ASN A 9 -12.25 1.30 2.10
C ASN A 9 -11.69 0.26 1.11
N PHE A 10 -11.39 -0.96 1.56
CA PHE A 10 -10.76 -1.98 0.75
C PHE A 10 -11.55 -2.32 -0.53
N GLU A 11 -12.87 -2.50 -0.42
CA GLU A 11 -13.70 -2.81 -1.60
C GLU A 11 -13.76 -1.66 -2.59
N SER A 12 -13.63 -0.41 -2.14
CA SER A 12 -13.57 0.74 -3.06
C SER A 12 -12.27 0.76 -3.85
N TYR A 13 -11.13 0.48 -3.22
CA TYR A 13 -9.84 0.43 -3.90
C TYR A 13 -9.69 -0.78 -4.81
N LYS A 14 -10.17 -1.94 -4.36
CA LYS A 14 -10.14 -3.19 -5.13
C LYS A 14 -10.93 -3.11 -6.43
N ASN A 15 -12.06 -2.40 -6.42
CA ASN A 15 -12.91 -2.19 -7.60
C ASN A 15 -12.57 -0.88 -8.35
N GLY A 16 -11.46 -0.22 -7.99
CA GLY A 16 -11.01 1.02 -8.61
C GLY A 16 -10.39 0.82 -10.00
N GLU A 17 -10.09 1.93 -10.67
CA GLU A 17 -9.51 1.93 -12.02
C GLU A 17 -8.01 1.60 -12.05
N LEU A 18 -7.31 1.82 -10.92
CA LEU A 18 -5.88 1.59 -10.81
C LEU A 18 -5.60 0.26 -10.11
N PRO A 19 -4.50 -0.45 -10.47
CA PRO A 19 -4.04 -1.60 -9.73
C PRO A 19 -3.79 -1.27 -8.25
N LEU A 20 -4.20 -2.19 -7.38
CA LEU A 20 -4.02 -2.08 -5.93
C LEU A 20 -2.88 -3.01 -5.46
N VAL A 21 -1.90 -2.43 -4.77
CA VAL A 21 -0.84 -3.16 -4.05
C VAL A 21 -1.09 -3.02 -2.57
N VAL A 22 -1.16 -4.15 -1.86
CA VAL A 22 -1.43 -4.20 -0.43
C VAL A 22 -0.19 -4.68 0.33
N ASP A 23 0.35 -3.85 1.22
CA ASP A 23 1.43 -4.21 2.14
C ASP A 23 0.86 -4.80 3.45
N LEU A 24 0.82 -6.12 3.53
CA LEU A 24 0.39 -6.83 4.73
C LEU A 24 1.55 -6.93 5.73
N TRP A 25 1.66 -5.92 6.60
CA TRP A 25 2.67 -5.83 7.63
C TRP A 25 2.09 -5.87 9.06
N ALA A 26 2.98 -5.88 10.05
CA ALA A 26 2.63 -5.74 11.45
C ALA A 26 3.74 -5.01 12.24
N THR A 27 3.38 -4.33 13.33
CA THR A 27 4.33 -3.57 14.18
C THR A 27 5.45 -4.42 14.77
N TRP A 28 5.19 -5.71 14.96
CA TRP A 28 6.14 -6.70 15.46
C TRP A 28 6.90 -7.44 14.35
N CYS A 29 6.56 -7.23 13.08
CA CYS A 29 7.25 -7.86 11.96
C CYS A 29 8.57 -7.14 11.64
N GLY A 30 9.67 -7.69 12.15
CA GLY A 30 11.02 -7.16 11.91
C GLY A 30 11.38 -7.02 10.42
N PRO A 31 11.21 -8.07 9.60
CA PRO A 31 11.45 -7.99 8.15
C PRO A 31 10.57 -6.95 7.44
N CYS A 32 9.27 -6.89 7.76
CA CYS A 32 8.34 -5.96 7.12
C CYS A 32 8.75 -4.50 7.35
N ARG A 33 9.19 -4.16 8.57
CA ARG A 33 9.69 -2.81 8.88
C ARG A 33 10.92 -2.41 8.08
N MET A 34 11.76 -3.36 7.68
CA MET A 34 12.91 -3.07 6.81
C MET A 34 12.47 -2.81 5.37
N VAL A 35 11.37 -3.43 4.93
CA VAL A 35 10.79 -3.27 3.59
C VAL A 35 9.93 -2.00 3.49
N GLY A 36 9.35 -1.52 4.58
CA GLY A 36 8.48 -0.32 4.63
C GLY A 36 9.01 0.89 3.84
N PRO A 37 10.28 1.32 4.00
CA PRO A 37 10.83 2.44 3.21
C PRO A 37 10.80 2.20 1.69
N ILE A 38 10.99 0.95 1.26
CA ILE A 38 10.95 0.56 -0.16
C ILE A 38 9.51 0.63 -0.68
N ILE A 39 8.52 0.26 0.15
CA ILE A 39 7.09 0.38 -0.19
C ILE A 39 6.70 1.85 -0.32
N SER A 40 7.14 2.71 0.61
CA SER A 40 6.87 4.14 0.53
C SER A 40 7.55 4.79 -0.68
N GLU A 41 8.75 4.35 -1.09
CA GLU A 41 9.40 4.79 -2.33
C GLU A 41 8.61 4.33 -3.56
N LEU A 42 8.21 3.06 -3.62
CA LEU A 42 7.36 2.52 -4.69
C LEU A 42 6.05 3.33 -4.84
N ALA A 43 5.42 3.69 -3.72
CA ALA A 43 4.20 4.50 -3.71
C ALA A 43 4.40 5.90 -4.30
N ASN A 44 5.62 6.46 -4.24
CA ASN A 44 5.95 7.75 -4.85
C ASN A 44 6.30 7.59 -6.34
N ASP A 45 7.10 6.59 -6.70
CA ASP A 45 7.54 6.36 -8.08
C ASP A 45 6.37 6.03 -9.02
N TYR A 46 5.33 5.39 -8.48
CA TYR A 46 4.13 4.99 -9.21
C TYR A 46 2.91 5.85 -8.86
N ASP A 47 3.11 7.06 -8.33
CA ASP A 47 2.03 7.98 -8.02
C ASP A 47 1.15 8.24 -9.26
N GLY A 48 -0.17 8.14 -9.07
CA GLY A 48 -1.17 8.23 -10.14
C GLY A 48 -1.23 7.04 -11.10
N LYS A 49 -0.41 6.00 -10.92
CA LYS A 49 -0.41 4.77 -11.74
C LYS A 49 -0.91 3.54 -10.99
N ILE A 50 -0.62 3.46 -9.68
CA ILE A 50 -1.11 2.40 -8.79
C ILE A 50 -1.52 3.02 -7.45
N VAL A 51 -2.37 2.30 -6.72
CA VAL A 51 -2.67 2.58 -5.31
C VAL A 51 -1.83 1.64 -4.46
N VAL A 52 -1.08 2.20 -3.49
CA VAL A 52 -0.24 1.43 -2.55
C VAL A 52 -0.73 1.71 -1.13
N GLY A 53 -0.92 0.68 -0.32
CA GLY A 53 -1.37 0.82 1.07
C GLY A 53 -1.46 -0.46 1.87
#